data_AF-A0A7Z0E152-F1
#
_entry.id   AF-A0A7Z0E152-F1
#
_cell.length_a   1.000
_cell.length_b   1.000
_cell.length_c   1.000
_cell.angle_alpha   90.00
_cell.angle_beta   90.00
_cell.angle_gamma   90.00
#
_symmetry.space_group_name_H-M   'P 1'
#
loop_
_entity.id
_entity.type
_entity.pdbx_description
1 polymer ?
#
loop_
_entity_poly.entity_id
_entity_poly.type
_entity_poly.pdbx_seq_one_letter_code
_entity_poly.pdbx_strand_id
1 'polypeptide(L)'
;MRKLLSILFCSVIVAGTAHAQARVQATHSNRLIESYRAYIGDADLYNSNGARLTQPWQIIRQDRANFHQYHVRDSGDQSDSFFADPVNRQALEQMLRNGTMTREAANMIVRGNVWIEVDIYGGQGTGRWIDVTVSD
;
A
#
# COMPACT_ATOMS: atom_id res chain seq x y z
N MET A 1 22.96 -85.38 -4.31
CA MET A 1 23.73 -85.15 -3.07
C MET A 1 23.59 -83.69 -2.67
N ARG A 2 23.11 -83.43 -1.45
CA ARG A 2 22.92 -82.09 -0.84
C ARG A 2 24.26 -81.39 -0.59
N LYS A 3 24.20 -80.05 -0.51
CA LYS A 3 25.08 -79.03 0.14
C LYS A 3 25.46 -77.95 -0.88
N LEU A 4 25.46 -76.64 -0.63
CA LEU A 4 25.19 -75.83 0.56
C LEU A 4 24.87 -74.39 0.10
N LEU A 5 24.09 -73.72 0.94
CA LEU A 5 23.65 -72.33 0.99
C LEU A 5 24.76 -71.28 0.79
N SER A 6 24.44 -70.13 0.17
CA SER A 6 24.92 -68.80 0.59
C SER A 6 24.09 -67.69 -0.06
N ILE A 7 23.35 -66.96 0.79
CA ILE A 7 22.54 -65.78 0.47
C ILE A 7 23.46 -64.56 0.48
N LEU A 8 23.42 -63.72 -0.56
CA LEU A 8 24.00 -62.38 -0.52
C LEU A 8 22.87 -61.36 -0.72
N PHE A 9 22.48 -60.70 0.37
CA PHE A 9 21.67 -59.49 0.34
C PHE A 9 22.56 -58.34 -0.15
N CYS A 10 22.26 -57.76 -1.31
CA CYS A 10 22.88 -56.51 -1.73
C CYS A 10 21.82 -55.41 -1.70
N SER A 11 21.90 -54.59 -0.67
CA SER A 11 21.06 -53.42 -0.43
C SER A 11 21.33 -52.37 -1.50
N VAL A 12 20.36 -52.12 -2.38
CA VAL A 12 20.43 -50.99 -3.32
C VAL A 12 20.12 -49.72 -2.54
N ILE A 13 21.14 -48.90 -2.30
CA ILE A 13 20.99 -47.55 -1.73
C ILE A 13 20.46 -46.65 -2.83
N VAL A 14 19.21 -46.19 -2.71
CA VAL A 14 18.64 -45.14 -3.57
C VAL A 14 19.30 -43.81 -3.18
N ALA A 15 20.21 -43.32 -4.01
CA ALA A 15 20.74 -41.96 -3.89
C ALA A 15 19.68 -40.96 -4.35
N GLY A 16 19.00 -40.31 -3.41
CA GLY A 16 18.09 -39.21 -3.71
C GLY A 16 18.87 -37.99 -4.19
N THR A 17 18.60 -37.53 -5.41
CA THR A 17 19.10 -36.25 -5.91
C THR A 17 18.41 -35.11 -5.16
N ALA A 18 19.13 -34.45 -4.26
CA ALA A 18 18.67 -33.23 -3.61
C ALA A 18 18.74 -32.07 -4.61
N HIS A 19 17.58 -31.63 -5.13
CA HIS A 19 17.48 -30.37 -5.85
C HIS A 19 17.67 -29.22 -4.86
N ALA A 20 18.81 -28.52 -4.93
CA ALA A 20 19.02 -27.26 -4.23
C ALA A 20 18.14 -26.18 -4.89
N GLN A 21 16.95 -25.94 -4.35
CA GLN A 21 16.13 -24.79 -4.73
C GLN A 21 16.73 -23.54 -4.08
N ALA A 22 17.37 -22.68 -4.89
CA ALA A 22 17.79 -21.37 -4.45
C ALA A 22 16.54 -20.53 -4.11
N ARG A 23 16.27 -20.37 -2.81
CA ARG A 23 15.18 -19.55 -2.31
C ARG A 23 15.63 -18.09 -2.42
N VAL A 24 15.16 -17.36 -3.43
CA VAL A 24 15.28 -15.90 -3.45
C VAL A 24 14.44 -15.38 -2.28
N GLN A 25 15.07 -15.09 -1.15
CA GLN A 25 14.44 -14.29 -0.11
C GLN A 25 14.35 -12.86 -0.67
N ALA A 26 13.14 -12.45 -1.06
CA ALA A 26 12.86 -11.05 -1.25
C ALA A 26 13.05 -10.36 0.10
N THR A 27 14.15 -9.61 0.26
CA THR A 27 14.32 -8.73 1.41
C THR A 27 13.34 -7.58 1.24
N HIS A 28 12.18 -7.67 1.87
CA HIS A 28 11.16 -6.63 1.82
C HIS A 28 11.59 -5.45 2.70
N SER A 29 12.37 -4.53 2.16
CA SER A 29 12.49 -3.20 2.76
C SER A 29 11.30 -2.35 2.33
N ASN A 30 10.49 -1.94 3.31
CA ASN A 30 9.49 -0.91 3.06
C ASN A 30 10.25 0.39 2.70
N ARG A 31 9.88 1.00 1.59
CA ARG A 31 10.53 2.20 1.04
C ARG A 31 9.47 3.21 0.61
N LEU A 32 9.89 4.44 0.37
CA LEU A 32 9.06 5.42 -0.32
C LEU A 32 8.69 4.85 -1.71
N ILE A 33 7.40 4.73 -1.96
CA ILE A 33 6.82 4.31 -3.25
C ILE A 33 6.70 5.54 -4.15
N GLU A 34 6.01 6.57 -3.64
CA GLU A 34 5.64 7.77 -4.37
C GLU A 34 5.24 8.86 -3.37
N SER A 35 5.36 10.11 -3.79
CA SER A 35 4.89 11.28 -3.05
C SER A 35 4.05 12.14 -3.99
N TYR A 36 3.01 12.77 -3.46
CA TYR A 36 2.23 13.75 -4.23
C TYR A 36 1.78 14.92 -3.36
N ARG A 37 1.56 16.05 -4.02
CA ARG A 37 0.94 17.24 -3.45
C ARG A 37 -0.46 17.43 -4.00
N ALA A 38 -1.42 17.74 -3.13
CA ALA A 38 -2.81 17.96 -3.51
C ALA A 38 -3.43 19.09 -2.69
N TYR A 39 -4.38 19.79 -3.27
CA TYR A 39 -5.20 20.77 -2.58
C TYR A 39 -6.51 20.13 -2.17
N ILE A 40 -6.86 20.22 -0.88
CA ILE A 40 -8.14 19.73 -0.36
C ILE A 40 -9.18 20.83 -0.56
N GLY A 41 -9.93 20.72 -1.65
CA GLY A 41 -11.01 21.62 -2.03
C GLY A 41 -12.34 21.25 -1.37
N ASP A 42 -13.38 22.04 -1.65
CA ASP A 42 -14.72 21.82 -1.08
C ASP A 42 -15.33 20.47 -1.53
N ALA A 43 -15.07 20.08 -2.78
CA ALA A 43 -15.57 18.82 -3.35
C ALA A 43 -15.06 17.56 -2.63
N ASP A 44 -13.92 17.65 -1.95
CA ASP A 44 -13.28 16.53 -1.25
C ASP A 44 -13.87 16.32 0.15
N LEU A 45 -14.60 17.30 0.65
CA LEU A 45 -15.21 17.28 1.97
C LEU A 45 -16.51 16.45 2.00
N TYR A 46 -17.01 15.98 0.86
CA TYR A 46 -18.29 15.31 0.74
C TYR A 46 -18.17 13.99 -0.01
N ASN A 47 -18.86 12.96 0.47
CA ASN A 47 -18.96 11.72 -0.31
C ASN A 47 -19.91 11.88 -1.51
N SER A 48 -20.00 10.84 -2.35
CA SER A 48 -20.87 10.84 -3.53
C SER A 48 -22.37 11.01 -3.25
N ASN A 49 -22.81 10.87 -1.99
CA ASN A 49 -24.19 11.13 -1.57
C ASN A 49 -24.37 12.56 -1.02
N GLY A 50 -23.35 13.41 -1.08
CA GLY A 50 -23.36 14.77 -0.53
C GLY A 50 -23.25 14.85 1.00
N ALA A 51 -22.93 13.74 1.68
CA ALA A 51 -22.76 13.76 3.12
C ALA A 51 -21.35 14.22 3.51
N ARG A 52 -21.27 15.14 4.48
CA ARG A 52 -20.01 15.69 4.99
C ARG A 52 -19.14 14.62 5.61
N LEU A 53 -17.90 14.52 5.14
CA LEU A 53 -16.86 13.67 5.70
C LEU A 53 -16.24 14.35 6.92
N THR A 54 -15.92 13.55 7.94
CA THR A 54 -15.49 14.05 9.26
C THR A 54 -14.15 13.48 9.70
N GLN A 55 -13.58 12.55 8.93
CA GLN A 55 -12.26 11.98 9.19
C GLN A 55 -11.27 12.36 8.08
N PRO A 56 -10.02 12.66 8.41
CA PRO A 56 -9.02 13.09 7.42
C PRO A 56 -8.77 12.01 6.36
N TRP A 57 -8.73 10.74 6.73
CA TRP A 57 -8.56 9.65 5.75
C TRP A 57 -9.71 9.56 4.77
N GLN A 58 -10.95 9.91 5.17
CA GLN A 58 -12.10 9.89 4.26
C GLN A 58 -11.94 10.96 3.20
N ILE A 59 -11.50 12.15 3.61
CA ILE A 59 -11.31 13.31 2.75
C ILE A 59 -10.17 13.07 1.76
N ILE A 60 -9.01 12.60 2.20
CA ILE A 60 -7.90 12.25 1.30
C ILE A 60 -8.32 11.13 0.32
N ARG A 61 -9.11 10.15 0.78
CA ARG A 61 -9.65 9.09 -0.10
C ARG A 61 -10.60 9.66 -1.15
N GLN A 62 -11.47 10.58 -0.75
CA GLN A 62 -12.43 11.24 -1.64
C GLN A 62 -11.71 12.11 -2.67
N ASP A 63 -10.72 12.89 -2.25
CA ASP A 63 -9.82 13.66 -3.09
C ASP A 63 -9.14 12.78 -4.16
N ARG A 64 -8.52 11.65 -3.77
CA ARG A 64 -7.94 10.73 -4.77
C ARG A 64 -8.98 10.06 -5.67
N ALA A 65 -10.21 9.86 -5.21
CA ALA A 65 -11.30 9.42 -6.08
C ALA A 65 -11.74 10.53 -7.05
N ASN A 66 -11.83 11.77 -6.59
CA ASN A 66 -12.12 12.94 -7.40
C ASN A 66 -11.09 13.10 -8.51
N PHE A 67 -9.80 13.03 -8.16
CA PHE A 67 -8.70 13.17 -9.11
C PHE A 67 -8.66 12.08 -10.19
N HIS A 68 -8.75 10.81 -9.79
CA HIS A 68 -8.52 9.65 -10.68
C HIS A 68 -9.77 9.08 -11.34
N GLN A 69 -10.91 9.12 -10.65
CA GLN A 69 -12.14 8.49 -11.13
C GLN A 69 -13.12 9.52 -11.69
N TYR A 70 -13.32 10.64 -10.98
CA TYR A 70 -14.34 11.63 -11.36
C TYR A 70 -13.78 12.79 -12.19
N HIS A 71 -12.46 12.86 -12.37
CA HIS A 71 -11.76 13.93 -13.10
C HIS A 71 -12.09 15.34 -12.55
N VAL A 72 -12.41 15.42 -11.26
CA VAL A 72 -12.56 16.67 -10.50
C VAL A 72 -11.21 16.93 -9.85
N ARG A 73 -10.53 17.99 -10.28
CA ARG A 73 -9.14 18.29 -9.90
C ARG A 73 -9.01 19.77 -9.62
N ASP A 74 -8.17 20.09 -8.65
CA ASP A 74 -7.78 21.47 -8.37
C ASP A 74 -6.50 21.84 -9.12
N SER A 75 -6.35 23.13 -9.40
CA SER A 75 -5.19 23.64 -10.13
C SER A 75 -3.92 23.45 -9.31
N GLY A 76 -2.98 22.66 -9.83
CA GLY A 76 -1.71 22.38 -9.17
C GLY A 76 -1.66 21.04 -8.43
N ASP A 77 -2.77 20.29 -8.43
CA ASP A 77 -2.78 18.90 -7.96
C ASP A 77 -1.81 18.05 -8.78
N GLN A 78 -1.01 17.27 -8.06
CA GLN A 78 -0.17 16.27 -8.66
C GLN A 78 -0.95 14.96 -8.80
N SER A 79 -0.67 14.27 -9.91
CA SER A 79 -1.07 12.89 -10.09
C SER A 79 -0.20 11.97 -9.24
N ASP A 80 -0.74 10.80 -8.94
CA ASP A 80 0.00 9.69 -8.35
C ASP A 80 -0.41 8.38 -9.02
N SER A 81 0.52 7.44 -9.17
CA SER A 81 0.25 6.11 -9.73
C SER A 81 -0.36 5.15 -8.71
N PHE A 82 -0.06 5.33 -7.42
CA PHE A 82 -0.45 4.40 -6.37
C PHE A 82 -1.97 4.39 -6.10
N PHE A 83 -2.58 5.55 -5.88
CA PHE A 83 -4.00 5.73 -5.62
C PHE A 83 -4.85 5.85 -6.90
N ALA A 84 -4.25 5.73 -8.09
CA ALA A 84 -5.02 5.46 -9.31
C ALA A 84 -5.83 4.15 -9.17
N ASP A 85 -5.29 3.17 -8.44
CA ASP A 85 -5.98 1.91 -8.11
C ASP A 85 -7.03 2.11 -6.99
N PRO A 86 -8.32 1.82 -7.21
CA PRO A 86 -9.35 1.89 -6.18
C PRO A 86 -9.07 1.00 -4.96
N VAL A 87 -8.39 -0.13 -5.11
CA VAL A 87 -8.04 -1.04 -3.99
C VAL A 87 -7.09 -0.35 -3.03
N ASN A 88 -6.08 0.36 -3.56
CA ASN A 88 -5.15 1.13 -2.74
C ASN A 88 -5.85 2.28 -2.00
N ARG A 89 -6.84 2.94 -2.64
CA ARG A 89 -7.66 3.96 -1.97
C ARG A 89 -8.42 3.40 -0.76
N GLN A 90 -8.90 2.15 -0.82
CA GLN A 90 -9.58 1.53 0.32
C GLN A 90 -8.65 1.25 1.51
N ALA A 91 -7.35 1.04 1.26
CA ALA A 91 -6.37 0.81 2.32
C ALA A 91 -5.98 2.09 3.10
N LEU A 92 -6.41 3.27 2.65
CA LEU A 92 -5.92 4.56 3.15
C LEU A 92 -6.11 4.75 4.66
N GLU A 93 -7.25 4.31 5.21
CA GLU A 93 -7.49 4.41 6.67
C GLU A 93 -6.44 3.62 7.46
N GLN A 94 -6.18 2.38 7.00
CA GLN A 94 -5.18 1.50 7.61
C GLN A 94 -3.77 2.04 7.43
N MET A 95 -3.45 2.59 6.26
CA MET A 95 -2.15 3.19 5.97
C MET A 95 -1.91 4.42 6.84
N LEU A 96 -2.89 5.32 6.97
CA LEU A 96 -2.76 6.50 7.82
C LEU A 96 -2.64 6.11 9.30
N ARG A 97 -3.38 5.10 9.75
CA ARG A 97 -3.25 4.58 11.13
C ARG A 97 -1.85 4.05 11.44
N ASN A 98 -1.12 3.58 10.42
CA ASN A 98 0.23 3.04 10.57
C ASN A 98 1.33 4.10 10.37
N GLY A 99 0.98 5.29 9.89
CA GLY A 99 1.93 6.35 9.59
C GLY A 99 1.74 7.55 10.49
N THR A 100 2.02 8.74 9.97
CA THR A 100 2.06 9.96 10.78
C THR A 100 1.22 11.09 10.18
N MET A 101 0.57 11.83 11.09
CA MET A 101 -0.16 13.06 10.82
C MET A 101 -0.33 13.79 12.15
N THR A 102 -0.09 15.11 12.18
CA THR A 102 -0.32 15.89 13.39
C THR A 102 -1.82 16.11 13.63
N ARG A 103 -2.20 16.40 14.89
CA ARG A 103 -3.60 16.68 15.21
C ARG A 103 -4.09 17.95 14.52
N GLU A 104 -3.20 18.92 14.38
CA GLU A 104 -3.40 20.18 13.69
C GLU A 104 -3.67 19.94 12.20
N ALA A 105 -2.82 19.16 11.52
CA ALA A 105 -3.01 18.79 10.12
C ALA A 105 -4.34 18.06 9.90
N ALA A 106 -4.69 17.10 10.78
CA ALA A 106 -5.98 16.42 10.72
C ALA A 106 -7.16 17.40 10.79
N ASN A 107 -7.11 18.39 11.68
CA ASN A 107 -8.16 19.40 11.82
C ASN A 107 -8.23 20.34 10.61
N MET A 108 -7.08 20.68 10.00
CA MET A 108 -7.02 21.51 8.79
C MET A 108 -7.62 20.77 7.59
N ILE A 109 -7.27 19.50 7.39
CA ILE A 109 -7.83 18.66 6.33
C ILE A 109 -9.35 18.53 6.47
N VAL A 110 -9.86 18.34 7.69
CA VAL A 110 -11.31 18.27 7.95
C VAL A 110 -12.03 19.58 7.64
N ARG A 111 -11.34 20.72 7.79
CA ARG A 111 -11.88 22.04 7.40
C ARG A 111 -11.83 22.27 5.89
N GLY A 112 -10.82 21.73 5.21
CA GLY A 112 -10.52 21.96 3.80
C GLY A 112 -9.77 23.26 3.57
N ASN A 113 -9.63 23.64 2.30
CA ASN A 113 -8.87 24.82 1.84
C ASN A 113 -7.41 24.78 2.33
N VAL A 114 -6.74 23.66 2.08
CA VAL A 114 -5.38 23.40 2.56
C VAL A 114 -4.62 22.56 1.56
N TRP A 115 -3.31 22.80 1.42
CA TRP A 115 -2.44 21.92 0.67
C TRP A 115 -1.90 20.81 1.57
N ILE A 116 -1.89 19.60 1.04
CA ILE A 116 -1.27 18.43 1.67
C ILE A 116 -0.13 17.89 0.82
N GLU A 117 0.87 17.32 1.49
CA GLU A 117 1.84 16.42 0.88
C GLU A 117 1.65 15.04 1.52
N VAL A 118 1.64 14.01 0.68
CA VAL A 118 1.43 12.63 1.09
C VAL A 118 2.59 11.79 0.59
N ASP A 119 3.35 11.24 1.54
CA ASP A 119 4.40 10.26 1.27
C ASP A 119 3.85 8.85 1.48
N ILE A 120 3.97 8.01 0.45
CA ILE A 120 3.41 6.66 0.45
C ILE A 120 4.54 5.66 0.61
N TYR A 121 4.49 4.84 1.66
CA TYR A 121 5.53 3.86 1.95
C TYR A 121 5.02 2.43 1.81
N GLY A 122 5.88 1.55 1.29
CA GLY A 122 5.58 0.13 1.16
C GLY A 122 6.49 -0.59 0.17
N GLY A 123 5.94 -1.56 -0.56
CA GLY A 123 6.70 -2.34 -1.53
C GLY A 123 5.83 -3.28 -2.37
N GLN A 124 6.33 -3.64 -3.56
CA GLN A 124 5.65 -4.54 -4.51
C GLN A 124 4.20 -4.10 -4.84
N GLY A 125 3.99 -2.80 -5.03
CA GLY A 125 2.67 -2.23 -5.31
C GLY A 125 1.71 -2.19 -4.11
N THR A 126 2.14 -2.65 -2.92
CA THR A 126 1.34 -2.61 -1.69
C THR A 126 1.79 -1.48 -0.77
N GLY A 127 0.87 -0.60 -0.41
CA GLY A 127 1.08 0.43 0.61
C GLY A 127 1.01 -0.13 2.03
N ARG A 128 1.83 0.41 2.93
CA ARG A 128 1.94 -0.04 4.33
C ARG A 128 1.60 1.06 5.31
N TRP A 129 2.08 2.28 5.05
CA TRP A 129 1.69 3.49 5.76
C TRP A 129 1.79 4.71 4.84
N ILE A 130 1.18 5.81 5.27
CA ILE A 130 1.38 7.13 4.68
C ILE A 130 1.75 8.13 5.75
N ASP A 131 2.63 9.05 5.41
CA ASP A 131 2.87 10.25 6.20
C ASP A 131 2.21 11.43 5.50
N VAL A 132 1.48 12.24 6.25
CA VAL A 132 0.73 13.38 5.70
C VAL A 132 1.11 14.65 6.44
N THR A 133 1.59 15.61 5.68
CA THR A 133 1.90 16.97 6.15
C THR A 133 0.97 17.97 5.46
N VAL A 134 0.81 19.11 6.12
CA VAL A 134 0.07 20.26 5.58
C VAL A 134 1.07 21.37 5.30
N SER A 135 0.94 22.02 4.14
CA SER A 135 1.68 23.23 3.78
C SER A 135 0.69 24.38 3.59
N ASP A 136 0.96 25.51 4.23
CA ASP A 136 0.13 26.72 4.16
C ASP A 136 0.37 27.54 2.88
#